data_AF-A0A924J1Z0-F1
#
_entry.id   AF-A0A924J1Z0-F1
#
_cell.length_a   1.000
_cell.length_b   1.000
_cell.length_c   1.000
_cell.angle_alpha   90.00
_cell.angle_beta   90.00
_cell.angle_gamma   90.00
#
_symmetry.space_group_name_H-M   'P 1'
#
loop_
_entity.id
_entity.type
_entity.pdbx_description
1 polymer ?
#
loop_
_entity_poly.entity_id
_entity_poly.type
_entity_poly.pdbx_seq_one_letter_code
_entity_poly.pdbx_strand_id
1 'polypeptide(L)'
;MEIENLILEEDARGYFENMSDLDAFIVVGVDDGDIFYGCAVNPDVDPGREFSALGWCAQLVTRIEVLGFDQAILTDGWQQRGDGRWQLWGRAVDLPPLE
;
A
#
# COMPACT_ATOMS: atom_id res chain seq x y z
N MET A 1 -1.37 -0.51 -15.12
CA MET A 1 -2.49 -0.66 -14.18
C MET A 1 -3.01 0.72 -13.82
N GLU A 2 -4.32 0.89 -13.78
CA GLU A 2 -4.97 2.14 -13.36
C GLU A 2 -5.18 2.13 -11.84
N ILE A 3 -5.10 3.30 -11.20
CA ILE A 3 -5.34 3.50 -9.76
C ILE A 3 -6.71 2.93 -9.34
N GLU A 4 -7.66 2.80 -10.28
CA GLU A 4 -9.00 2.25 -10.10
C GLU A 4 -9.05 0.80 -9.60
N ASN A 5 -7.96 0.04 -9.73
CA ASN A 5 -7.87 -1.33 -9.20
C ASN A 5 -7.51 -1.41 -7.70
N LEU A 6 -7.20 -0.27 -7.07
CA LEU A 6 -6.95 -0.20 -5.63
C LEU A 6 -8.28 -0.01 -4.90
N ILE A 7 -8.61 -0.96 -4.02
CA ILE A 7 -9.73 -0.77 -3.09
C ILE A 7 -9.23 0.11 -1.95
N LEU A 8 -9.83 1.29 -1.80
CA LEU A 8 -9.56 2.13 -0.63
C LEU A 8 -10.17 1.49 0.61
N GLU A 9 -9.35 1.26 1.62
CA GLU A 9 -9.79 0.74 2.92
C GLU A 9 -10.65 1.80 3.62
N GLU A 10 -11.87 1.42 4.00
CA GLU A 10 -12.85 2.35 4.60
C GLU A 10 -12.40 2.88 5.98
N ASP A 11 -11.60 2.10 6.72
CA ASP A 11 -11.11 2.46 8.05
C ASP A 11 -9.66 2.97 8.04
N ALA A 12 -9.33 3.85 7.08
CA ALA A 12 -8.03 4.52 7.03
C ALA A 12 -7.68 5.18 8.38
N ARG A 13 -8.65 5.84 9.02
CA ARG A 13 -8.41 6.58 10.28
C ARG A 13 -8.01 5.65 11.43
N GLY A 14 -8.60 4.45 11.54
CA GLY A 14 -8.23 3.47 12.57
C GLY A 14 -6.78 2.99 12.42
N TYR A 15 -6.29 2.83 11.18
CA TYR A 15 -4.91 2.42 10.92
C TYR A 15 -3.87 3.46 11.37
N PHE A 16 -4.15 4.75 11.19
CA PHE A 16 -3.17 5.82 11.41
C PHE A 16 -3.25 6.50 12.78
N GLU A 17 -4.26 6.20 13.63
CA GLU A 17 -4.46 6.85 14.93
C GLU A 17 -3.21 6.84 15.82
N ASN A 18 -2.43 5.76 15.77
CA ASN A 18 -1.18 5.61 16.54
C ASN A 18 0.09 5.63 15.66
N MET A 19 -0.04 5.91 14.36
CA MET A 19 1.03 5.86 13.37
C MET A 19 0.97 7.07 12.43
N SER A 20 0.84 8.26 13.02
CA SER A 20 0.66 9.52 12.28
C SER A 20 1.87 9.94 11.44
N ASP A 21 3.04 9.31 11.63
CA ASP A 21 4.24 9.52 10.83
C ASP A 21 4.24 8.77 9.48
N LEU A 22 3.24 7.92 9.25
CA LEU A 22 3.07 7.15 8.02
C LEU A 22 2.12 7.88 7.07
N ASP A 23 2.43 7.83 5.77
CA ASP A 23 1.66 8.52 4.73
C ASP A 23 0.70 7.56 4.01
N ALA A 24 1.09 6.29 3.86
CA ALA A 24 0.30 5.28 3.18
C ALA A 24 0.41 3.91 3.85
N PHE A 25 -0.57 3.09 3.58
CA PHE A 25 -0.67 1.71 3.96
C PHE A 25 -1.20 0.91 2.78
N ILE A 26 -0.63 -0.27 2.54
CA ILE A 26 -1.16 -1.22 1.58
C ILE A 26 -1.22 -2.61 2.22
N VAL A 27 -2.32 -3.31 1.93
CA VAL A 27 -2.52 -4.72 2.26
C VAL A 27 -2.77 -5.49 0.98
N VAL A 28 -2.20 -6.69 0.91
CA VAL A 28 -2.42 -7.62 -0.19
C VAL A 28 -2.79 -8.99 0.36
N GLY A 29 -3.78 -9.64 -0.27
CA GLY A 29 -4.20 -11.00 0.04
C GLY A 29 -4.29 -11.83 -1.23
N VAL A 30 -4.14 -13.15 -1.08
CA VAL A 30 -4.43 -14.13 -2.13
C VAL A 30 -5.59 -14.99 -1.63
N ASP A 31 -6.67 -15.05 -2.41
CA ASP A 31 -7.84 -15.88 -2.11
C ASP A 31 -8.30 -16.57 -3.40
N ASP A 32 -8.43 -17.90 -3.35
CA ASP A 32 -8.74 -18.76 -4.51
C ASP A 32 -7.90 -18.51 -5.79
N GLY A 33 -6.66 -18.02 -5.62
CA GLY A 33 -5.73 -17.72 -6.71
C GLY A 33 -5.86 -16.31 -7.27
N ASP A 34 -6.86 -15.54 -6.83
CA ASP A 34 -7.02 -14.13 -7.13
C ASP A 34 -6.28 -13.27 -6.10
N ILE A 35 -5.67 -12.18 -6.55
CA ILE A 35 -4.94 -11.24 -5.69
C ILE A 35 -5.81 -10.01 -5.45
N PHE A 36 -5.94 -9.64 -4.16
CA PHE A 36 -6.71 -8.49 -3.71
C PHE A 36 -5.80 -7.45 -3.09
N TYR A 37 -6.05 -6.18 -3.41
CA TYR A 37 -5.27 -5.05 -2.90
C TYR A 37 -6.18 -4.08 -2.17
N GLY A 38 -5.83 -3.77 -0.92
CA GLY A 38 -6.42 -2.69 -0.14
C GLY A 38 -5.37 -1.61 0.11
N CYS A 39 -5.69 -0.33 -0.05
CA CYS A 39 -4.79 0.75 0.33
C CYS A 39 -5.50 1.80 1.18
N ALA A 40 -4.74 2.44 2.07
CA ALA A 40 -5.21 3.58 2.85
C ALA A 40 -4.17 4.68 2.79
N VAL A 41 -4.63 5.91 2.63
CA VAL A 41 -3.80 7.11 2.76
C VAL A 41 -4.14 7.76 4.09
N ASN A 42 -3.12 8.24 4.80
CA ASN A 42 -3.34 8.92 6.06
C ASN A 42 -4.18 10.20 5.82
N PRO A 43 -5.36 10.33 6.45
CA PRO A 43 -6.23 11.49 6.23
C PRO A 43 -5.62 12.81 6.71
N ASP A 44 -4.62 12.74 7.59
CA ASP A 44 -3.91 13.90 8.13
C ASP A 44 -2.58 14.15 7.40
N VAL A 45 -2.32 13.42 6.30
CA VAL A 45 -1.15 13.66 5.45
C VAL A 45 -1.23 15.06 4.82
N ASP A 46 -0.06 15.65 4.55
CA ASP A 46 0.01 16.90 3.78
C ASP A 46 -0.65 16.68 2.41
N PRO A 47 -1.60 17.54 1.97
CA PRO A 47 -2.22 17.44 0.65
C PRO A 47 -1.21 17.34 -0.51
N GLY A 48 -0.03 17.94 -0.36
CA GLY A 48 1.04 17.84 -1.36
C GLY A 48 1.66 16.44 -1.50
N ARG A 49 1.39 15.53 -0.55
CA ARG A 49 1.95 14.16 -0.49
C ARG A 49 0.92 13.07 -0.76
N GLU A 50 -0.37 13.40 -0.78
CA GLU A 50 -1.46 12.42 -0.99
C GLU A 50 -1.28 11.65 -2.31
N PHE A 51 -1.02 12.36 -3.42
CA PHE A 51 -0.78 11.74 -4.72
C PHE A 51 0.48 10.87 -4.74
N SER A 52 1.53 11.27 -4.03
CA SER A 52 2.75 10.47 -3.90
C SER A 52 2.48 9.17 -3.13
N ALA A 53 1.68 9.23 -2.06
CA ALA A 53 1.28 8.07 -1.28
C ALA A 53 0.46 7.06 -2.12
N LEU A 54 -0.49 7.55 -2.91
CA LEU A 54 -1.24 6.72 -3.87
C LEU A 54 -0.35 6.15 -4.98
N GLY A 55 0.57 6.97 -5.52
CA GLY A 55 1.53 6.55 -6.52
C GLY A 55 2.45 5.44 -6.03
N TRP A 56 2.89 5.52 -4.78
CA TRP A 56 3.67 4.47 -4.12
C TRP A 56 2.88 3.15 -4.00
N CYS A 57 1.61 3.20 -3.57
CA CYS A 57 0.74 2.02 -3.56
C CYS A 57 0.62 1.40 -4.97
N ALA A 58 0.39 2.22 -6.00
CA ALA A 58 0.28 1.74 -7.38
C ALA A 58 1.58 1.12 -7.91
N GLN A 59 2.74 1.63 -7.50
CA GLN A 59 4.04 1.05 -7.87
C GLN A 59 4.24 -0.34 -7.27
N LEU A 60 3.83 -0.55 -6.02
CA LEU A 60 3.93 -1.85 -5.36
C LEU A 60 3.02 -2.88 -6.02
N VAL A 61 1.79 -2.50 -6.33
CA VAL A 61 0.88 -3.40 -7.05
C VAL A 61 1.43 -3.72 -8.45
N THR A 62 1.98 -2.73 -9.16
CA THR A 62 2.59 -2.96 -10.49
C THR A 62 3.75 -3.95 -10.38
N ARG A 63 4.54 -3.86 -9.30
CA ARG A 63 5.65 -4.78 -9.05
C ARG A 63 5.17 -6.21 -8.79
N ILE A 64 4.08 -6.38 -8.04
CA ILE A 64 3.42 -7.68 -7.84
C ILE A 64 2.92 -8.25 -9.17
N GLU A 65 2.28 -7.44 -10.02
CA GLU A 65 1.83 -7.87 -11.35
C GLU A 65 2.98 -8.31 -12.26
N VAL A 66 4.12 -7.61 -12.20
CA VAL A 66 5.28 -7.87 -13.08
C VAL A 66 6.14 -9.04 -12.59
N LEU A 67 6.42 -9.11 -11.28
CA LEU A 67 7.31 -10.11 -10.70
C LEU A 67 6.57 -11.38 -10.23
N GLY A 68 5.25 -11.29 -10.05
CA GLY A 68 4.47 -12.26 -9.30
C GLY A 68 4.52 -12.00 -7.79
N PHE A 69 3.46 -12.44 -7.11
CA PHE A 69 3.27 -12.24 -5.67
C PHE A 69 4.49 -12.71 -4.85
N ASP A 70 4.86 -13.99 -4.96
CA ASP A 70 5.92 -14.58 -4.14
C ASP A 70 7.26 -13.82 -4.23
N GLN A 71 7.61 -13.35 -5.43
CA GLN A 71 8.85 -12.63 -5.66
C GLN A 71 8.78 -11.18 -5.16
N ALA A 72 7.64 -10.51 -5.34
CA ALA A 72 7.44 -9.14 -4.89
C ALA A 72 7.44 -9.04 -3.36
N ILE A 73 6.79 -9.98 -2.66
CA ILE A 73 6.73 -10.01 -1.19
C ILE A 73 8.13 -10.08 -0.57
N LEU A 74 9.06 -10.82 -1.17
CA LEU A 74 10.44 -10.92 -0.72
C LEU A 74 11.29 -9.67 -1.01
N THR A 75 10.87 -8.84 -1.98
CA THR A 75 11.67 -7.72 -2.47
C THR A 75 11.43 -6.44 -1.67
N ASP A 76 10.20 -6.19 -1.24
CA ASP A 76 9.80 -4.88 -0.68
C ASP A 76 9.65 -4.87 0.85
N GLY A 77 10.06 -5.95 1.54
CA GLY A 77 10.03 -6.01 3.00
C GLY A 77 8.63 -6.12 3.60
N TRP A 78 7.70 -6.76 2.87
CA TRP A 78 6.33 -7.00 3.31
C TRP A 78 6.28 -7.77 4.64
N GLN A 79 5.28 -7.44 5.46
CA GLN A 79 5.05 -8.08 6.76
C GLN A 79 3.81 -8.95 6.71
N GLN A 80 3.92 -10.20 7.16
CA GLN A 80 2.77 -11.10 7.24
C GLN A 80 1.89 -10.77 8.45
N ARG A 81 0.58 -10.71 8.23
CA ARG A 81 -0.45 -10.49 9.25
C ARG A 81 -0.99 -11.82 9.79
N GLY A 82 -1.61 -11.76 10.97
CA GLY A 82 -2.25 -12.93 11.59
C GLY A 82 -3.49 -13.45 10.84
N ASP A 83 -4.07 -12.64 9.94
CA ASP A 83 -5.19 -13.01 9.07
C ASP A 83 -4.74 -13.62 7.72
N GLY A 84 -3.44 -13.86 7.55
CA GLY A 84 -2.86 -14.46 6.34
C GLY A 84 -2.56 -13.47 5.22
N ARG A 85 -2.96 -12.20 5.35
CA ARG A 85 -2.62 -11.14 4.38
C ARG A 85 -1.22 -10.59 4.64
N TRP A 86 -0.71 -9.80 3.70
CA TRP A 86 0.58 -9.11 3.81
C TRP A 86 0.38 -7.61 3.80
N GLN A 87 1.19 -6.88 4.55
CA GLN A 87 1.10 -5.43 4.64
C GLN A 87 2.44 -4.73 4.42
N LEU A 88 2.38 -3.50 3.94
CA LEU A 88 3.50 -2.58 3.89
C LEU A 88 3.04 -1.16 4.22
N TRP A 89 3.94 -0.41 4.85
CA TRP A 89 3.70 0.97 5.26
C TRP A 89 4.64 1.90 4.51
N GLY A 90 4.10 3.00 3.99
CA GLY A 90 4.83 4.03 3.25
C GLY A 90 5.01 5.29 4.08
N ARG A 91 6.20 5.89 4.01
CA ARG A 91 6.54 7.19 4.61
C ARG A 91 7.03 8.14 3.53
N ALA A 92 6.96 9.45 3.77
CA ALA A 92 7.45 10.48 2.85
C ALA A 92 8.85 10.23 2.27
N VAL A 93 9.76 9.67 3.07
CA VAL A 93 11.14 9.37 2.65
C VAL A 93 11.24 8.21 1.66
N ASP A 94 10.21 7.36 1.61
CA ASP A 94 10.08 6.22 0.72
C ASP A 94 9.28 6.57 -0.55
N LEU A 95 8.73 7.79 -0.62
CA LEU A 95 7.95 8.26 -1.76
C LEU A 95 8.88 8.84 -2.83
N PRO A 96 8.74 8.46 -4.10
CA PRO A 96 9.49 9.09 -5.18
C PRO A 96 9.14 10.59 -5.25
N PRO A 97 10.10 11.48 -5.56
CA PRO A 97 9.82 12.89 -5.76
C PRO A 97 8.78 13.06 -6.88
N LEU A 98 7.83 13.97 -6.67
CA LEU A 98 6.95 14.45 -7.74
C LEU A 98 7.82 15.26 -8.71
N GLU A 99 8.08 14.73 -9.90
CA GLU A 99 8.57 15.51 -11.05
C GLU A 99 7.42 16.29 -11.70
#